data_AF-A0A958GMH0-F1
#
_entry.id   AF-A0A958GMH0-F1
#
_cell.length_a   1.000
_cell.length_b   1.000
_cell.length_c   1.000
_cell.angle_alpha   90.00
_cell.angle_beta   90.00
_cell.angle_gamma   90.00
#
_symmetry.space_group_name_H-M   'P 1'
#
loop_
_entity.id
_entity.type
_entity.pdbx_description
1 polymer ?
#
loop_
_entity_poly.entity_id
_entity_poly.type
_entity_poly.pdbx_seq_one_letter_code
_entity_poly.pdbx_strand_id
1 'polypeptide(L)'
;MRVSLPEQVWLDLAPASFGSRSLAFSVDLLLRWTATLALLFAAGMLVYFGSSFFGDVSVGLSDLMEGFRKLSGQSFGAFAILIIFVVEFCYPLYFDVVHDGVSPGKRLFGLRVVDERGLPITARTSLMRTIFIPVDLFGFGLVAFFSMLLSERSQRLGDLAARTLVVHELEGTTRSESTLSPEAEGAPLLVPLGLYNAVQNYFERRRDLLDRVKSPMLLRMKEALLTVHPELGDPGQDPFSAIEPWLEQHRSRLLPAKQGTRSGVDVTLDWHAIAREFDEFEHVLDGLETVQVANDCKSLDVLFQAVQQYQRLCQRYAYLETFYPKTSQALQAAKLIRRARRVIYGRRPALLRESSDRWLSRVPSVFALIRDHTAVSTGLMISGACIASLFVYLNPNIGWHFINEETAAMLRSGKLWTDEIQGTSAIASSKILTNNIGVTLTAFAMGISAGIGTALILLVNGAMLGGIFMTLTQYDMSWRLFNFVTAHGVLELSVIAVAGGAGLFLGDAILNPGPLTRKAAIQQRTRPVFDLLLFNALCLIVAGIVEGFVSPYPSIPYPVKAIIGLSLGILYWAFLCWGGAKHQAPDGAGGQHSHYPQ
;
A
#
# COMPACT_ATOMS: atom_id res chain seq x y z
N MET A 1 -7.97 -10.38 14.85
CA MET A 1 -7.59 -8.98 15.14
C MET A 1 -8.86 -8.19 15.22
N ARG A 2 -9.10 -7.48 16.33
CA ARG A 2 -10.29 -6.65 16.50
C ARG A 2 -10.06 -5.25 15.97
N VAL A 3 -10.93 -4.80 15.07
CA VAL A 3 -10.99 -3.41 14.61
C VAL A 3 -12.23 -2.77 15.21
N SER A 4 -12.03 -1.66 15.93
CA SER A 4 -13.14 -0.85 16.44
C SER A 4 -13.79 -0.08 15.30
N LEU A 5 -15.11 -0.17 15.23
CA LEU A 5 -15.95 0.62 14.34
C LEU A 5 -16.27 1.98 14.98
N PRO A 6 -16.53 3.03 14.17
CA PRO A 6 -17.06 4.30 14.69
C PRO A 6 -18.32 4.10 15.53
N GLU A 7 -19.10 3.06 15.22
CA GLU A 7 -20.30 2.65 15.94
C GLU A 7 -20.01 1.85 17.23
N GLN A 8 -18.75 1.80 17.69
CA GLN A 8 -18.28 1.07 18.88
C GLN A 8 -18.49 -0.45 18.84
N VAL A 9 -18.58 -1.01 17.64
CA VAL A 9 -18.68 -2.45 17.42
C VAL A 9 -17.30 -3.00 17.01
N TRP A 10 -16.95 -4.19 17.48
CA TRP A 10 -15.66 -4.81 17.17
C TRP A 10 -15.81 -5.83 16.05
N LEU A 11 -15.08 -5.65 14.95
CA LEU A 11 -15.00 -6.67 13.91
C LEU A 11 -13.74 -7.49 14.09
N ASP A 12 -13.91 -8.81 14.19
CA ASP A 12 -12.81 -9.75 14.13
C ASP A 12 -12.40 -10.00 12.67
N LEU A 13 -11.24 -9.45 12.31
CA LEU A 13 -10.54 -9.74 11.07
C LEU A 13 -9.58 -10.89 11.32
N ALA A 14 -9.71 -11.98 10.55
CA ALA A 14 -8.75 -13.07 10.55
C ALA A 14 -7.56 -12.68 9.65
N PRO A 15 -6.39 -12.31 10.20
CA PRO A 15 -5.20 -12.08 9.39
C PRO A 15 -4.84 -13.39 8.67
N ALA A 16 -4.45 -13.26 7.40
CA ALA A 16 -4.01 -14.39 6.60
C ALA A 16 -2.70 -14.93 7.16
N SER A 17 -2.62 -16.26 7.30
CA SER A 17 -1.39 -16.91 7.77
C SER A 17 -0.27 -16.78 6.75
N PHE A 18 0.97 -16.96 7.20
CA PHE A 18 2.11 -17.05 6.30
C PHE A 18 1.89 -18.05 5.14
N GLY A 19 1.28 -19.20 5.43
CA GLY A 19 1.02 -20.26 4.44
C GLY A 19 0.06 -19.82 3.33
N SER A 20 -1.14 -19.32 3.68
CA SER A 20 -2.13 -18.89 2.67
C SER A 20 -1.61 -17.71 1.86
N ARG A 21 -0.87 -16.78 2.50
CA ARG A 21 -0.21 -15.66 1.82
C ARG A 21 0.86 -16.10 0.84
N SER A 22 1.70 -17.06 1.22
CA SER A 22 2.78 -17.57 0.37
C SER A 22 2.22 -18.31 -0.83
N LEU A 23 1.18 -19.13 -0.65
CA LEU A 23 0.53 -19.82 -1.76
C LEU A 23 -0.15 -18.85 -2.74
N ALA A 24 -0.87 -17.85 -2.22
CA ALA A 24 -1.45 -16.80 -3.05
C ALA A 24 -0.38 -16.04 -3.85
N PHE A 25 0.75 -15.71 -3.21
CA PHE A 25 1.89 -15.09 -3.88
C PHE A 25 2.50 -16.00 -4.95
N SER A 26 2.66 -17.30 -4.70
CA SER A 26 3.18 -18.25 -5.69
C SER A 26 2.27 -18.35 -6.92
N VAL A 27 0.95 -18.35 -6.75
CA VAL A 27 -0.01 -18.31 -7.87
C VAL A 27 0.11 -17.00 -8.64
N ASP A 28 0.13 -15.86 -7.94
CA ASP A 28 0.33 -14.55 -8.58
C ASP A 28 1.70 -14.45 -9.28
N LEU A 29 2.75 -15.06 -8.73
CA LEU A 29 4.07 -15.14 -9.34
C LEU A 29 4.02 -15.96 -10.64
N LEU A 30 3.45 -17.17 -10.60
CA LEU A 30 3.29 -18.00 -11.80
C LEU A 30 2.47 -17.30 -12.89
N LEU A 31 1.40 -16.60 -12.52
CA LEU A 31 0.60 -15.81 -13.47
C LEU A 31 1.41 -14.66 -14.08
N ARG A 32 2.20 -13.94 -13.29
CA ARG A 32 3.06 -12.87 -13.79
C ARG A 32 4.16 -13.39 -14.72
N TRP A 33 4.82 -14.49 -14.37
CA TRP A 33 5.84 -15.11 -15.22
C TRP A 33 5.25 -15.68 -16.51
N THR A 34 4.09 -16.35 -16.44
CA THR A 34 3.42 -16.87 -17.65
C THR A 34 2.94 -15.74 -18.56
N ALA A 35 2.34 -14.67 -18.00
CA ALA A 35 1.96 -13.48 -18.76
C ALA A 35 3.19 -12.81 -19.40
N THR A 36 4.28 -12.66 -18.65
CA THR A 36 5.54 -12.10 -19.16
C THR A 36 6.06 -12.94 -20.32
N LEU A 37 6.21 -14.26 -20.15
CA LEU A 37 6.68 -15.16 -21.21
C LEU A 37 5.76 -15.14 -22.43
N ALA A 38 4.44 -15.12 -22.25
CA ALA A 38 3.48 -15.05 -23.34
C ALA A 38 3.58 -13.71 -24.11
N LEU A 39 3.73 -12.59 -23.41
CA LEU A 39 3.92 -11.28 -24.03
C LEU A 39 5.25 -11.18 -24.77
N LEU A 40 6.33 -11.72 -24.19
CA LEU A 40 7.64 -11.81 -24.84
C LEU A 40 7.60 -12.70 -26.08
N PHE A 41 6.93 -13.85 -25.99
CA PHE A 41 6.73 -14.76 -27.12
C PHE A 41 5.90 -14.09 -28.22
N ALA A 42 4.79 -13.42 -27.88
CA ALA A 42 3.96 -12.71 -28.84
C ALA A 42 4.73 -11.55 -29.52
N ALA A 43 5.50 -10.77 -28.75
CA ALA A 43 6.37 -9.75 -29.30
C ALA A 43 7.44 -10.35 -30.22
N GLY A 44 8.02 -11.49 -29.85
CA GLY A 44 9.02 -12.21 -30.65
C GLY A 44 8.43 -12.77 -31.94
N MET A 45 7.21 -13.32 -31.88
CA MET A 45 6.46 -13.78 -33.05
C MET A 45 6.10 -12.62 -33.97
N LEU A 46 5.66 -11.49 -33.44
CA LEU A 46 5.36 -10.30 -34.24
C LEU A 46 6.60 -9.81 -35.01
N VAL A 47 7.77 -9.82 -34.34
CA VAL A 47 9.06 -9.53 -34.97
C VAL A 47 9.39 -10.58 -36.06
N TYR A 48 9.28 -11.87 -35.73
CA TYR A 48 9.62 -12.97 -36.64
C TYR A 48 8.74 -13.01 -37.90
N PHE A 49 7.42 -12.92 -37.73
CA PHE A 49 6.46 -12.85 -38.85
C PHE A 49 6.61 -11.56 -39.64
N GLY A 50 6.86 -10.42 -38.98
CA GLY A 50 7.20 -9.17 -39.67
C GLY A 50 8.42 -9.34 -40.57
N SER A 51 9.51 -9.92 -40.05
CA SER A 51 10.72 -10.14 -40.85
C SER A 51 10.54 -11.16 -41.97
N SER A 52 9.71 -12.19 -41.77
CA SER A 52 9.47 -13.25 -42.76
C SER A 52 8.50 -12.82 -43.85
N PHE A 53 7.49 -12.01 -43.53
CA PHE A 53 6.46 -11.54 -44.47
C PHE A 53 6.97 -10.45 -45.40
N PHE A 54 7.80 -9.53 -44.89
CA PHE A 54 8.42 -8.49 -45.72
C PHE A 54 9.72 -8.97 -46.41
N GLY A 55 10.29 -10.10 -45.96
CA GLY A 55 11.52 -10.72 -46.47
C GLY A 55 11.56 -11.00 -47.97
N ASP A 56 10.42 -11.36 -48.56
CA ASP A 56 10.30 -11.77 -49.96
C ASP A 56 9.83 -10.64 -50.91
N VAL A 57 9.62 -9.41 -50.40
CA VAL A 57 9.13 -8.29 -51.23
C VAL A 57 10.31 -7.52 -51.83
N SER A 58 10.65 -7.83 -53.09
CA SER A 58 11.80 -7.30 -53.83
C SER A 58 11.64 -5.89 -54.42
N VAL A 59 10.63 -5.10 -54.00
CA VAL A 59 10.36 -3.78 -54.60
C VAL A 59 10.24 -2.69 -53.53
N GLY A 60 11.27 -1.82 -53.45
CA GLY A 60 11.20 -0.47 -52.85
C GLY A 60 11.16 -0.35 -51.32
N LEU A 61 11.18 -1.45 -50.56
CA LEU A 61 11.02 -1.46 -49.10
C LEU A 61 12.33 -1.65 -48.31
N SER A 62 13.50 -1.52 -48.94
CA SER A 62 14.81 -1.78 -48.29
C SER A 62 15.01 -1.01 -46.98
N ASP A 63 14.56 0.24 -46.91
CA ASP A 63 14.65 1.08 -45.70
C ASP A 63 13.67 0.63 -44.59
N LEU A 64 12.49 0.12 -44.98
CA LEU A 64 11.51 -0.43 -44.05
C LEU A 64 11.93 -1.81 -43.55
N MET A 65 12.54 -2.62 -44.42
CA MET A 65 13.11 -3.94 -44.08
C MET A 65 14.33 -3.80 -43.15
N GLU A 66 15.21 -2.83 -43.39
CA GLU A 66 16.30 -2.50 -42.47
C GLU A 66 15.77 -1.95 -41.13
N GLY A 67 14.66 -1.20 -41.15
CA GLY A 67 13.91 -0.76 -39.98
C GLY A 67 13.35 -1.93 -39.14
N PHE A 68 12.72 -2.91 -39.78
CA PHE A 68 12.22 -4.13 -39.13
C PHE A 68 13.35 -5.03 -38.59
N ARG A 69 14.46 -5.14 -39.33
CA ARG A 69 15.66 -5.91 -38.91
C ARG A 69 16.40 -5.24 -37.74
N LYS A 70 16.39 -3.91 -37.64
CA LYS A 70 16.85 -3.19 -36.44
C LYS A 70 15.89 -3.33 -35.25
N LEU A 71 14.60 -3.51 -35.52
CA LEU A 71 13.58 -3.83 -34.53
C LEU A 71 13.75 -5.25 -33.95
N SER A 72 14.42 -6.18 -34.64
CA SER A 72 14.47 -7.58 -34.24
C SER A 72 15.53 -7.96 -33.19
N GLY A 73 16.53 -7.11 -32.93
CA GLY A 73 17.64 -7.40 -31.99
C GLY A 73 17.61 -6.56 -30.71
N GLN A 74 18.18 -5.36 -30.77
CA GLN A 74 18.31 -4.47 -29.59
C GLN A 74 16.96 -3.92 -29.10
N SER A 75 16.01 -3.74 -30.02
CA SER A 75 14.68 -3.20 -29.75
C SER A 75 13.80 -4.17 -28.95
N PHE A 76 13.81 -5.45 -29.32
CA PHE A 76 13.11 -6.52 -28.58
C PHE A 76 13.52 -6.55 -27.10
N GLY A 77 14.80 -6.38 -26.79
CA GLY A 77 15.30 -6.38 -25.42
C GLY A 77 14.74 -5.24 -24.55
N ALA A 78 14.44 -4.05 -25.08
CA ALA A 78 13.82 -3.00 -24.27
C ALA A 78 12.32 -3.18 -24.14
N PHE A 79 11.63 -3.62 -25.20
CA PHE A 79 10.24 -4.04 -25.08
C PHE A 79 10.09 -5.12 -24.03
N ALA A 80 11.04 -6.07 -23.99
CA ALA A 80 11.08 -7.09 -22.96
C ALA A 80 11.21 -6.52 -21.55
N ILE A 81 12.15 -5.59 -21.32
CA ILE A 81 12.32 -4.94 -20.02
C ILE A 81 11.09 -4.11 -19.63
N LEU A 82 10.49 -3.39 -20.58
CA LEU A 82 9.26 -2.64 -20.34
C LEU A 82 8.10 -3.58 -20.00
N ILE A 83 7.93 -4.69 -20.73
CA ILE A 83 6.93 -5.72 -20.43
C ILE A 83 7.14 -6.27 -19.02
N ILE A 84 8.38 -6.65 -18.68
CA ILE A 84 8.73 -7.15 -17.34
C ILE A 84 8.39 -6.08 -16.29
N PHE A 85 8.79 -4.84 -16.50
CA PHE A 85 8.51 -3.75 -15.56
C PHE A 85 7.00 -3.53 -15.38
N VAL A 86 6.25 -3.43 -16.48
CA VAL A 86 4.79 -3.23 -16.43
C VAL A 86 4.11 -4.42 -15.73
N VAL A 87 4.47 -5.64 -16.07
CA VAL A 87 3.87 -6.83 -15.46
C VAL A 87 4.26 -6.94 -13.98
N GLU A 88 5.53 -6.80 -13.64
CA GLU A 88 5.98 -7.00 -12.25
C GLU A 88 5.61 -5.84 -11.32
N PHE A 89 5.64 -4.60 -11.82
CA PHE A 89 5.39 -3.39 -11.03
C PHE A 89 3.93 -2.94 -11.06
N CYS A 90 3.28 -2.98 -12.23
CA CYS A 90 1.89 -2.51 -12.35
C CYS A 90 0.87 -3.58 -11.97
N TYR A 91 1.17 -4.89 -12.03
CA TYR A 91 0.22 -5.93 -11.62
C TYR A 91 -0.22 -5.79 -10.15
N PRO A 92 0.69 -5.67 -9.15
CA PRO A 92 0.27 -5.49 -7.76
C PRO A 92 -0.54 -4.21 -7.58
N LEU A 93 -0.13 -3.11 -8.21
CA LEU A 93 -0.81 -1.82 -8.14
C LEU A 93 -2.22 -1.87 -8.74
N TYR A 94 -2.37 -2.53 -9.89
CA TYR A 94 -3.65 -2.69 -10.57
C TYR A 94 -4.64 -3.47 -9.70
N PHE A 95 -4.27 -4.66 -9.22
CA PHE A 95 -5.20 -5.46 -8.41
C PHE A 95 -5.44 -4.87 -7.01
N ASP A 96 -4.45 -4.19 -6.43
CA ASP A 96 -4.65 -3.52 -5.15
C ASP A 96 -5.64 -2.35 -5.23
N VAL A 97 -5.63 -1.59 -6.33
CA VAL A 97 -6.40 -0.35 -6.46
C VAL A 97 -7.70 -0.53 -7.26
N VAL A 98 -7.66 -1.30 -8.34
CA VAL A 98 -8.81 -1.51 -9.24
C VAL A 98 -9.69 -2.66 -8.77
N HIS A 99 -9.10 -3.69 -8.15
CA HIS A 99 -9.81 -4.88 -7.64
C HIS A 99 -9.84 -4.93 -6.10
N ASP A 100 -9.80 -3.78 -5.44
CA ASP A 100 -9.95 -3.64 -3.98
C ASP A 100 -9.06 -4.60 -3.16
N GLY A 101 -7.79 -4.76 -3.55
CA GLY A 101 -6.85 -5.60 -2.82
C GLY A 101 -6.89 -7.08 -3.17
N VAL A 102 -7.64 -7.50 -4.20
CA VAL A 102 -7.81 -8.91 -4.58
C VAL A 102 -7.15 -9.18 -5.93
N SER A 103 -6.03 -9.90 -5.89
CA SER A 103 -5.39 -10.48 -7.09
C SER A 103 -5.91 -11.90 -7.34
N PRO A 104 -5.76 -12.45 -8.56
CA PRO A 104 -6.13 -13.83 -8.88
C PRO A 104 -5.66 -14.87 -7.87
N GLY A 105 -4.38 -14.82 -7.45
CA GLY A 105 -3.86 -15.72 -6.42
C GLY A 105 -4.51 -15.50 -5.07
N LYS A 106 -4.71 -14.25 -4.65
CA LYS A 106 -5.44 -13.94 -3.40
C LYS A 106 -6.89 -14.42 -3.46
N ARG A 107 -7.56 -14.28 -4.60
CA ARG A 107 -8.93 -14.74 -4.83
C ARG A 107 -9.05 -16.25 -4.63
N LEU A 108 -8.11 -17.02 -5.15
CA LEU A 108 -8.08 -18.48 -5.02
C LEU A 108 -8.06 -18.94 -3.55
N PHE A 109 -7.42 -18.15 -2.67
CA PHE A 109 -7.31 -18.44 -1.24
C PHE A 109 -8.26 -17.60 -0.37
N GLY A 110 -9.23 -16.89 -0.97
CA GLY A 110 -10.17 -16.03 -0.25
C GLY A 110 -9.47 -14.95 0.56
N LEU A 111 -8.47 -14.28 -0.02
CA LEU A 111 -7.64 -13.27 0.62
C LEU A 111 -7.91 -11.88 0.05
N ARG A 112 -7.77 -10.87 0.90
CA ARG A 112 -7.89 -9.47 0.53
C ARG A 112 -6.90 -8.60 1.28
N VAL A 113 -6.36 -7.59 0.61
CA VAL A 113 -5.57 -6.54 1.26
C VAL A 113 -6.50 -5.42 1.75
N VAL A 114 -6.32 -5.03 3.01
CA VAL A 114 -7.04 -3.90 3.64
C VAL A 114 -6.06 -2.99 4.39
N ASP A 115 -6.46 -1.76 4.69
CA ASP A 115 -5.73 -0.90 5.63
C ASP A 115 -5.89 -1.37 7.08
N GLU A 116 -5.17 -0.77 8.03
CA GLU A 116 -5.30 -1.08 9.47
C GLU A 116 -6.74 -0.92 10.03
N ARG A 117 -7.63 -0.22 9.33
CA ARG A 117 -9.04 -0.02 9.69
C ARG A 117 -9.98 -0.99 8.98
N GLY A 118 -9.46 -1.89 8.14
CA GLY A 118 -10.24 -2.83 7.35
C GLY A 118 -10.88 -2.25 6.09
N LEU A 119 -10.46 -1.05 5.65
CA LEU A 119 -10.97 -0.39 4.44
C LEU A 119 -10.10 -0.70 3.21
N PRO A 120 -10.60 -0.49 1.98
CA PRO A 120 -9.81 -0.59 0.77
C PRO A 120 -8.57 0.30 0.82
N ILE A 121 -7.48 -0.18 0.25
CA ILE A 121 -6.22 0.55 0.22
C ILE A 121 -6.19 1.56 -0.92
N THR A 122 -5.49 2.67 -0.72
CA THR A 122 -5.32 3.71 -1.76
C THR A 122 -4.16 3.39 -2.70
N ALA A 123 -4.10 4.03 -3.87
CA ALA A 123 -2.97 3.92 -4.80
C ALA A 123 -1.63 4.27 -4.14
N ARG A 124 -1.59 5.31 -3.30
CA ARG A 124 -0.41 5.69 -2.51
C ARG A 124 0.02 4.56 -1.58
N THR A 125 -0.93 3.98 -0.86
CA THR A 125 -0.68 2.87 0.07
C THR A 125 -0.19 1.63 -0.67
N SER A 126 -0.78 1.29 -1.83
CA SER A 126 -0.32 0.17 -2.65
C SER A 126 1.10 0.40 -3.17
N LEU A 127 1.39 1.59 -3.71
CA LEU A 127 2.72 1.93 -4.22
C LEU A 127 3.79 1.88 -3.11
N MET A 128 3.48 2.32 -1.88
CA MET A 128 4.35 2.13 -0.71
C MET A 128 4.70 0.65 -0.50
N ARG A 129 3.72 -0.26 -0.61
CA ARG A 129 3.96 -1.71 -0.48
C ARG A 129 4.79 -2.27 -1.63
N THR A 130 4.62 -1.73 -2.83
CA THR A 130 5.35 -2.15 -4.04
C THR A 130 6.83 -1.77 -3.98
N ILE A 131 7.18 -0.58 -3.46
CA ILE A 131 8.58 -0.15 -3.31
C ILE A 131 9.40 -1.07 -2.39
N PHE A 132 8.77 -1.73 -1.42
CA PHE A 132 9.45 -2.68 -0.53
C PHE A 132 9.57 -4.09 -1.12
N ILE A 133 9.00 -4.38 -2.30
CA ILE A 133 9.11 -5.71 -2.94
C ILE A 133 10.57 -6.14 -3.16
N PRO A 134 11.48 -5.30 -3.70
CA PRO A 134 12.88 -5.70 -3.88
C PRO A 134 13.55 -6.15 -2.58
N VAL A 135 13.20 -5.50 -1.47
CA VAL A 135 13.72 -5.85 -0.14
C VAL A 135 13.09 -7.12 0.39
N ASP A 136 11.77 -7.24 0.24
CA ASP A 136 11.04 -8.45 0.63
C ASP A 136 11.57 -9.68 -0.13
N LEU A 137 11.97 -9.53 -1.40
CA LEU A 137 12.57 -10.57 -2.25
C LEU A 137 14.06 -10.83 -1.97
N PHE A 138 14.73 -9.99 -1.19
CA PHE A 138 16.16 -10.16 -0.88
C PHE A 138 16.42 -11.51 -0.23
N GLY A 139 17.51 -12.18 -0.64
CA GLY A 139 17.83 -13.53 -0.21
C GLY A 139 16.74 -14.55 -0.58
N PHE A 140 16.12 -14.42 -1.76
CA PHE A 140 15.04 -15.29 -2.24
C PHE A 140 13.77 -15.27 -1.35
N GLY A 141 13.44 -14.12 -0.79
CA GLY A 141 12.23 -13.96 0.03
C GLY A 141 12.43 -14.18 1.52
N LEU A 142 13.68 -14.41 1.99
CA LEU A 142 13.96 -14.62 3.42
C LEU A 142 13.52 -13.43 4.28
N VAL A 143 13.65 -12.21 3.75
CA VAL A 143 13.21 -11.00 4.48
C VAL A 143 11.68 -10.98 4.65
N ALA A 144 10.93 -11.27 3.59
CA ALA A 144 9.47 -11.42 3.68
C ALA A 144 9.08 -12.55 4.63
N PHE A 145 9.77 -13.69 4.56
CA PHE A 145 9.56 -14.85 5.42
C PHE A 145 9.71 -14.49 6.90
N PHE A 146 10.87 -13.96 7.30
CA PHE A 146 11.12 -13.62 8.70
C PHE A 146 10.24 -12.47 9.18
N SER A 147 9.98 -11.45 8.36
CA SER A 147 9.07 -10.37 8.75
C SER A 147 7.64 -10.86 9.00
N MET A 148 7.14 -11.78 8.17
CA MET A 148 5.83 -12.40 8.39
C MET A 148 5.81 -13.35 9.60
N LEU A 149 6.88 -14.10 9.87
CA LEU A 149 6.94 -14.98 11.04
C LEU A 149 7.03 -14.23 12.37
N LEU A 150 7.81 -13.15 12.40
CA LEU A 150 8.02 -12.35 13.62
C LEU A 150 6.88 -11.37 13.89
N SER A 151 6.03 -11.10 12.89
CA SER A 151 4.87 -10.23 13.04
C SER A 151 3.66 -11.00 13.55
N GLU A 152 3.08 -10.53 14.66
CA GLU A 152 1.84 -11.09 15.24
C GLU A 152 0.68 -11.18 14.23
N ARG A 153 0.69 -10.33 13.20
CA ARG A 153 -0.35 -10.24 12.17
C ARG A 153 0.09 -10.81 10.81
N SER A 154 1.21 -11.55 10.78
CA SER A 154 1.81 -12.11 9.58
C SER A 154 1.99 -11.09 8.44
N GLN A 155 2.52 -9.91 8.78
CA GLN A 155 2.75 -8.80 7.84
C GLN A 155 4.19 -8.82 7.30
N ARG A 156 4.37 -8.65 5.99
CA ARG A 156 5.70 -8.37 5.41
C ARG A 156 6.15 -6.93 5.65
N LEU A 157 7.40 -6.60 5.34
CA LEU A 157 7.93 -5.23 5.55
C LEU A 157 7.11 -4.17 4.81
N GLY A 158 6.73 -4.42 3.56
CA GLY A 158 5.89 -3.48 2.80
C GLY A 158 4.53 -3.22 3.48
N ASP A 159 3.93 -4.24 4.10
CA ASP A 159 2.66 -4.07 4.82
C ASP A 159 2.84 -3.30 6.13
N LEU A 160 3.95 -3.54 6.83
CA LEU A 160 4.30 -2.81 8.04
C LEU A 160 4.53 -1.33 7.73
N ALA A 161 5.27 -1.01 6.66
CA ALA A 161 5.54 0.35 6.23
C ALA A 161 4.27 1.09 5.79
N ALA A 162 3.40 0.40 5.02
CA ALA A 162 2.18 0.98 4.47
C ALA A 162 0.98 0.96 5.44
N ARG A 163 1.10 0.31 6.60
CA ARG A 163 -0.01 0.10 7.56
C ARG A 163 -1.18 -0.65 6.93
N THR A 164 -0.88 -1.79 6.32
CA THR A 164 -1.86 -2.66 5.67
C THR A 164 -1.81 -4.08 6.22
N LEU A 165 -2.87 -4.83 5.98
CA LEU A 165 -3.02 -6.21 6.41
C LEU A 165 -3.62 -7.03 5.28
N VAL A 166 -3.28 -8.32 5.23
CA VAL A 166 -4.01 -9.29 4.39
C VAL A 166 -4.92 -10.08 5.31
N VAL A 167 -6.20 -10.12 4.97
CA VAL A 167 -7.24 -10.79 5.75
C VAL A 167 -7.93 -11.84 4.92
N HIS A 168 -8.46 -12.88 5.56
CA HIS A 168 -9.37 -13.80 4.91
C HIS A 168 -10.71 -13.10 4.69
N GLU A 169 -11.16 -13.10 3.44
CA GLU A 169 -12.54 -12.84 3.07
C GLU A 169 -13.32 -14.09 3.51
N LEU A 170 -14.32 -13.92 4.38
CA LEU A 170 -15.24 -15.01 4.72
C LEU A 170 -16.12 -15.29 3.49
N GLU A 171 -15.55 -15.92 2.47
CA GLU A 171 -16.28 -16.48 1.35
C GLU A 171 -16.70 -17.90 1.71
N GLY A 172 -18.02 -18.08 1.88
CA GLY A 172 -18.70 -19.35 1.70
C GLY A 172 -18.19 -20.52 2.54
N THR A 173 -18.58 -20.58 3.82
CA THR A 173 -19.29 -21.81 4.17
C THR A 173 -20.53 -21.82 3.28
N THR A 174 -20.56 -22.80 2.39
CA THR A 174 -21.69 -23.19 1.57
C THR A 174 -23.01 -22.88 2.26
N ARG A 175 -24.05 -22.58 1.48
CA ARG A 175 -25.44 -22.90 1.85
C ARG A 175 -25.46 -24.36 2.31
N SER A 176 -25.08 -24.63 3.55
CA SER A 176 -25.61 -25.75 4.28
C SER A 176 -27.01 -25.26 4.56
N GLU A 177 -27.95 -25.75 3.76
CA GLU A 177 -29.33 -25.87 4.19
C GLU A 177 -29.26 -26.40 5.62
N SER A 178 -29.38 -25.50 6.60
CA SER A 178 -29.68 -25.92 7.94
C SER A 178 -31.07 -26.49 7.81
N THR A 179 -31.18 -27.81 7.89
CA THR A 179 -32.40 -28.46 8.33
C THR A 179 -32.78 -27.82 9.65
N LEU A 180 -33.59 -26.75 9.55
CA LEU A 180 -34.22 -26.09 10.67
C LEU A 180 -35.24 -27.09 11.20
N SER A 181 -34.95 -27.64 12.37
CA SER A 181 -35.93 -28.42 13.12
C SER A 181 -37.10 -27.48 13.46
N PRO A 182 -38.32 -27.77 12.98
CA PRO A 182 -39.47 -26.91 13.20
C PRO A 182 -40.12 -27.32 14.51
N GLU A 183 -39.77 -26.69 15.62
CA GLU A 183 -40.62 -26.65 16.83
C GLU A 183 -39.92 -25.84 17.93
N ALA A 184 -40.49 -24.68 18.27
CA ALA A 184 -40.79 -24.22 19.65
C ALA A 184 -40.91 -22.69 19.73
N GLU A 185 -42.04 -22.24 20.28
CA GLU A 185 -42.47 -20.85 20.47
C GLU A 185 -42.06 -20.27 21.86
N GLY A 186 -41.77 -18.95 21.92
CA GLY A 186 -41.99 -18.08 23.10
C GLY A 186 -40.78 -17.28 23.66
N ALA A 187 -40.67 -15.97 23.36
CA ALA A 187 -39.44 -15.12 23.39
C ALA A 187 -38.94 -14.44 24.71
N PRO A 188 -37.63 -14.05 24.84
CA PRO A 188 -37.17 -13.14 25.90
C PRO A 188 -37.40 -11.67 25.49
N LEU A 189 -37.45 -10.77 26.48
CA LEU A 189 -37.65 -9.33 26.25
C LEU A 189 -36.54 -8.72 25.37
N LEU A 190 -36.92 -8.22 24.20
CA LEU A 190 -36.07 -7.46 23.29
C LEU A 190 -35.85 -6.05 23.87
N VAL A 191 -34.76 -5.84 24.60
CA VAL A 191 -34.37 -4.51 25.09
C VAL A 191 -33.18 -3.95 24.30
N PRO A 192 -33.15 -2.64 23.97
CA PRO A 192 -32.01 -2.01 23.33
C PRO A 192 -30.69 -2.25 24.09
N LEU A 193 -29.59 -2.49 23.38
CA LEU A 193 -28.29 -2.85 23.97
C LEU A 193 -27.76 -1.77 24.95
N GLY A 194 -28.07 -0.49 24.70
CA GLY A 194 -27.76 0.60 25.63
C GLY A 194 -28.47 0.47 26.98
N LEU A 195 -29.73 0.01 26.96
CA LEU A 195 -30.50 -0.26 28.18
C LEU A 195 -29.99 -1.52 28.89
N TYR A 196 -29.64 -2.57 28.14
CA TYR A 196 -28.99 -3.77 28.69
C TYR A 196 -27.69 -3.43 29.44
N ASN A 197 -26.79 -2.67 28.81
CA ASN A 197 -25.54 -2.24 29.42
C ASN A 197 -25.76 -1.31 30.63
N ALA A 198 -26.79 -0.45 30.58
CA ALA A 198 -27.17 0.39 31.71
C ALA A 198 -27.65 -0.45 32.90
N VAL A 199 -28.45 -1.50 32.65
CA VAL A 199 -28.94 -2.44 33.66
C VAL A 199 -27.80 -3.25 34.28
N GLN A 200 -26.88 -3.79 33.46
CA GLN A 200 -25.68 -4.50 33.94
C GLN A 200 -24.83 -3.60 34.86
N ASN A 201 -24.46 -2.42 34.37
CA ASN A 201 -23.63 -1.47 35.12
C ASN A 201 -24.31 -1.00 36.42
N TYR A 202 -25.64 -0.83 36.41
CA TYR A 202 -26.41 -0.52 37.61
C TYR A 202 -26.26 -1.63 38.65
N PHE A 203 -26.52 -2.89 38.29
CA PHE A 203 -26.47 -4.01 39.23
C PHE A 203 -25.07 -4.34 39.74
N GLU A 204 -24.03 -4.12 38.93
CA GLU A 204 -22.64 -4.30 39.35
C GLU A 204 -22.20 -3.25 40.37
N ARG A 205 -22.62 -1.98 40.17
CA ARG A 205 -22.15 -0.84 40.99
C ARG A 205 -23.14 -0.38 42.04
N ARG A 206 -24.36 -0.93 42.11
CA ARG A 206 -25.45 -0.44 42.97
C ARG A 206 -25.11 -0.30 44.45
N ARG A 207 -24.21 -1.15 44.96
CA ARG A 207 -23.79 -1.11 46.37
C ARG A 207 -22.86 0.06 46.67
N ASP A 208 -22.17 0.57 45.65
CA ASP A 208 -21.17 1.63 45.75
C ASP A 208 -21.73 3.00 45.29
N LEU A 209 -22.96 3.03 44.78
CA LEU A 209 -23.64 4.26 44.35
C LEU A 209 -24.22 5.02 45.55
N LEU A 210 -23.99 6.33 45.59
CA LEU A 210 -24.66 7.25 46.52
C LEU A 210 -26.17 7.30 46.24
N ASP A 211 -27.01 7.36 47.27
CA ASP A 211 -28.47 7.30 47.12
C ASP A 211 -29.03 8.42 46.23
N ARG A 212 -28.42 9.62 46.26
CA ARG A 212 -28.77 10.74 45.37
C ARG A 212 -28.53 10.47 43.87
N VAL A 213 -27.75 9.45 43.52
CA VAL A 213 -27.39 9.08 42.13
C VAL A 213 -28.24 7.92 41.62
N LYS A 214 -28.80 7.09 42.52
CA LYS A 214 -29.64 5.95 42.15
C LYS A 214 -30.95 6.39 41.48
N SER A 215 -31.62 7.39 42.04
CA SER A 215 -32.93 7.86 41.56
C SER A 215 -32.90 8.40 40.12
N PRO A 216 -31.97 9.29 39.73
CA PRO A 216 -31.87 9.76 38.35
C PRO A 216 -31.55 8.66 37.32
N MET A 217 -30.76 7.66 37.72
CA MET A 217 -30.36 6.56 36.85
C MET A 217 -31.53 5.60 36.59
N LEU A 218 -32.29 5.25 37.64
CA LEU A 218 -33.52 4.48 37.54
C LEU A 218 -34.59 5.19 36.69
N LEU A 219 -34.68 6.53 36.77
CA LEU A 219 -35.61 7.32 35.94
C LEU A 219 -35.28 7.23 34.45
N ARG A 220 -33.99 7.32 34.07
CA ARG A 220 -33.59 7.15 32.67
C ARG A 220 -33.83 5.73 32.16
N MET A 221 -33.62 4.73 33.02
CA MET A 221 -33.91 3.34 32.70
C MET A 221 -35.42 3.10 32.54
N LYS A 222 -36.26 3.79 33.34
CA LYS A 222 -37.72 3.81 33.19
C LYS A 222 -38.11 4.30 31.81
N GLU A 223 -37.64 5.49 31.43
CA GLU A 223 -38.00 6.12 30.15
C GLU A 223 -37.65 5.19 29.00
N ALA A 224 -36.44 4.61 29.02
CA ALA A 224 -36.01 3.64 28.02
C ALA A 224 -36.84 2.33 28.07
N LEU A 225 -37.23 1.84 29.25
CA LEU A 225 -38.06 0.63 29.39
C LEU A 225 -39.49 0.87 28.90
N LEU A 226 -40.10 2.02 29.19
CA LEU A 226 -41.45 2.37 28.74
C LEU A 226 -41.57 2.47 27.22
N THR A 227 -40.48 2.81 26.52
CA THR A 227 -40.46 2.79 25.04
C THR A 227 -40.60 1.39 24.46
N VAL A 228 -40.30 0.36 25.25
CA VAL A 228 -40.29 -1.05 24.83
C VAL A 228 -41.44 -1.83 25.47
N HIS A 229 -41.79 -1.49 26.72
CA HIS A 229 -42.79 -2.15 27.56
C HIS A 229 -43.75 -1.11 28.17
N PRO A 230 -44.77 -0.66 27.42
CA PRO A 230 -45.73 0.34 27.87
C PRO A 230 -46.56 -0.11 29.08
N GLU A 231 -46.72 -1.42 29.30
CA GLU A 231 -47.41 -2.01 30.45
C GLU A 231 -46.81 -1.66 31.82
N LEU A 232 -45.59 -1.12 31.88
CA LEU A 232 -44.95 -0.63 33.10
C LEU A 232 -45.42 0.78 33.54
N GLY A 233 -46.30 1.41 32.76
CA GLY A 233 -46.73 2.79 32.90
C GLY A 233 -48.08 2.99 33.60
N ASP A 234 -48.37 2.27 34.70
CA ASP A 234 -49.61 2.52 35.45
C ASP A 234 -49.58 3.92 36.13
N PRO A 235 -50.56 4.83 35.86
CA PRO A 235 -50.49 6.24 36.29
C PRO A 235 -50.56 6.49 37.81
N GLY A 236 -50.84 5.47 38.62
CA GLY A 236 -51.11 5.61 40.06
C GLY A 236 -50.01 5.11 41.01
N GLN A 237 -48.96 4.45 40.51
CA GLN A 237 -47.88 3.91 41.36
C GLN A 237 -46.62 4.79 41.29
N ASP A 238 -45.92 4.90 42.43
CA ASP A 238 -44.61 5.55 42.49
C ASP A 238 -43.68 4.91 41.44
N PRO A 239 -43.21 5.69 40.44
CA PRO A 239 -42.30 5.22 39.39
C PRO A 239 -41.13 4.38 39.91
N PHE A 240 -40.63 4.72 41.10
CA PHE A 240 -39.43 4.13 41.67
C PHE A 240 -39.71 2.80 42.37
N SER A 241 -40.89 2.60 42.94
CA SER A 241 -41.25 1.37 43.66
C SER A 241 -41.56 0.19 42.74
N ALA A 242 -41.87 0.43 41.45
CA ALA A 242 -42.25 -0.63 40.51
C ALA A 242 -41.06 -1.17 39.69
N ILE A 243 -40.09 -0.32 39.36
CA ILE A 243 -39.05 -0.63 38.37
C ILE A 243 -37.94 -1.48 38.93
N GLU A 244 -37.49 -1.18 40.14
CA GLU A 244 -36.40 -1.94 40.76
C GLU A 244 -36.83 -3.38 41.10
N PRO A 245 -38.03 -3.63 41.67
CA PRO A 245 -38.53 -5.00 41.84
C PRO A 245 -38.76 -5.71 40.51
N TRP A 246 -39.24 -5.01 39.47
CA TRP A 246 -39.42 -5.59 38.15
C TRP A 246 -38.08 -5.97 37.49
N LEU A 247 -37.07 -5.10 37.58
CA LEU A 247 -35.70 -5.36 37.11
C LEU A 247 -35.07 -6.53 37.86
N GLU A 248 -35.28 -6.65 39.18
CA GLU A 248 -34.78 -7.78 39.97
C GLU A 248 -35.51 -9.09 39.63
N GLN A 249 -36.85 -9.04 39.43
CA GLN A 249 -37.65 -10.19 39.01
C GLN A 249 -37.27 -10.70 37.61
N HIS A 250 -36.92 -9.79 36.71
CA HIS A 250 -36.52 -10.10 35.33
C HIS A 250 -34.99 -10.13 35.14
N ARG A 251 -34.22 -10.01 36.23
CA ARG A 251 -32.75 -9.92 36.21
C ARG A 251 -32.09 -11.11 35.54
N SER A 252 -32.60 -12.32 35.77
CA SER A 252 -32.09 -13.55 35.16
C SER A 252 -32.44 -13.68 33.66
N ARG A 253 -33.42 -12.91 33.18
CA ARG A 253 -33.80 -12.80 31.77
C ARG A 253 -33.05 -11.67 31.07
N LEU A 254 -32.66 -10.63 31.82
CA LEU A 254 -31.90 -9.47 31.37
C LEU A 254 -30.38 -9.65 31.46
N LEU A 255 -29.87 -10.55 32.30
CA LEU A 255 -28.44 -10.83 32.48
C LEU A 255 -28.20 -12.33 32.26
N PRO A 256 -27.21 -12.76 31.45
CA PRO A 256 -26.99 -14.18 31.20
C PRO A 256 -26.54 -14.90 32.48
N ALA A 257 -27.12 -16.08 32.73
CA ALA A 257 -26.69 -16.96 33.81
C ALA A 257 -25.22 -17.38 33.62
N LYS A 258 -24.42 -17.29 34.69
CA LYS A 258 -23.10 -17.95 34.73
C LYS A 258 -23.32 -19.43 34.42
N GLN A 259 -22.61 -19.93 33.42
CA GLN A 259 -22.62 -21.32 32.95
C GLN A 259 -22.85 -22.32 34.07
N GLY A 260 -24.03 -22.93 34.07
CA GLY A 260 -24.40 -23.90 35.07
C GLY A 260 -25.91 -23.99 35.18
N THR A 261 -26.49 -25.00 34.52
CA THR A 261 -27.82 -25.56 34.80
C THR A 261 -29.04 -24.66 34.57
N ARG A 262 -29.77 -24.92 33.48
CA ARG A 262 -31.25 -24.97 33.34
C ARG A 262 -31.52 -25.29 31.86
N SER A 263 -32.17 -26.38 31.47
CA SER A 263 -33.57 -26.80 31.73
C SER A 263 -34.58 -25.71 31.43
N GLY A 264 -35.13 -25.76 30.21
CA GLY A 264 -36.47 -25.27 29.88
C GLY A 264 -36.55 -23.83 29.39
N VAL A 265 -37.05 -23.72 28.15
CA VAL A 265 -37.59 -22.55 27.43
C VAL A 265 -36.58 -21.81 26.54
N ASP A 266 -36.50 -22.32 25.32
CA ASP A 266 -35.75 -21.82 24.16
C ASP A 266 -36.60 -20.83 23.34
N VAL A 267 -35.92 -19.84 22.76
CA VAL A 267 -36.54 -18.85 21.88
C VAL A 267 -35.84 -18.86 20.55
N THR A 268 -36.62 -19.15 19.53
CA THR A 268 -36.23 -19.00 18.14
C THR A 268 -36.07 -17.51 17.82
N LEU A 269 -34.84 -17.03 17.63
CA LEU A 269 -34.64 -15.88 16.74
C LEU A 269 -35.37 -16.20 15.43
N ASP A 270 -36.15 -15.27 14.90
CA ASP A 270 -36.66 -15.39 13.53
C ASP A 270 -35.47 -15.21 12.58
N TRP A 271 -34.75 -16.31 12.40
CA TRP A 271 -33.61 -16.39 11.52
C TRP A 271 -33.99 -16.08 10.07
N HIS A 272 -35.26 -16.26 9.68
CA HIS A 272 -35.76 -15.91 8.36
C HIS A 272 -35.99 -14.40 8.21
N ALA A 273 -36.54 -13.72 9.22
CA ALA A 273 -36.63 -12.26 9.21
C ALA A 273 -35.25 -11.61 9.21
N ILE A 274 -34.30 -12.15 9.99
CA ILE A 274 -32.92 -11.65 10.01
C ILE A 274 -32.23 -11.89 8.66
N ALA A 275 -32.40 -13.08 8.07
CA ALA A 275 -31.88 -13.37 6.74
C ALA A 275 -32.49 -12.44 5.67
N ARG A 276 -33.80 -12.19 5.71
CA ARG A 276 -34.47 -11.24 4.81
C ARG A 276 -33.94 -9.81 4.97
N GLU A 277 -33.77 -9.33 6.20
CA GLU A 277 -33.16 -8.02 6.48
C GLU A 277 -31.75 -7.92 5.88
N PHE A 278 -30.98 -9.00 5.97
CA PHE A 278 -29.63 -9.10 5.40
C PHE A 278 -29.64 -9.11 3.87
N ASP A 279 -30.55 -9.87 3.26
CA ASP A 279 -30.72 -9.95 1.80
C ASP A 279 -31.23 -8.62 1.22
N GLU A 280 -32.14 -7.93 1.90
CA GLU A 280 -32.61 -6.59 1.52
C GLU A 280 -31.47 -5.57 1.53
N PHE A 281 -30.64 -5.58 2.59
CA PHE A 281 -29.49 -4.70 2.65
C PHE A 281 -28.44 -5.06 1.59
N GLU A 282 -28.27 -6.34 1.28
CA GLU A 282 -27.38 -6.80 0.21
C GLU A 282 -27.80 -6.22 -1.14
N HIS A 283 -29.09 -6.20 -1.45
CA HIS A 283 -29.62 -5.54 -2.65
C HIS A 283 -29.39 -4.02 -2.67
N VAL A 284 -29.49 -3.34 -1.53
CA VAL A 284 -29.15 -1.91 -1.44
C VAL A 284 -27.67 -1.67 -1.74
N LEU A 285 -26.78 -2.55 -1.24
CA LEU A 285 -25.35 -2.49 -1.53
C LEU A 285 -25.04 -2.77 -3.01
N ASP A 286 -25.71 -3.75 -3.63
CA ASP A 286 -25.58 -4.03 -5.07
C ASP A 286 -25.93 -2.80 -5.91
N GLY A 287 -27.00 -2.08 -5.53
CA GLY A 287 -27.40 -0.83 -6.15
C GLY A 287 -26.34 0.26 -6.02
N LEU A 288 -25.76 0.43 -4.83
CA LEU A 288 -24.70 1.42 -4.59
C LEU A 288 -23.37 1.08 -5.28
N GLU A 289 -23.06 -0.20 -5.49
CA GLU A 289 -21.85 -0.63 -6.22
C GLU A 289 -21.99 -0.40 -7.73
N THR A 290 -23.20 -0.56 -8.29
CA THR A 290 -23.48 -0.42 -9.73
C THR A 290 -23.75 1.01 -10.18
N VAL A 291 -24.32 1.85 -9.31
CA VAL A 291 -24.66 3.24 -9.63
C VAL A 291 -23.43 4.14 -9.42
N GLN A 292 -23.01 4.88 -10.45
CA GLN A 292 -22.20 6.08 -10.24
C GLN A 292 -23.08 7.09 -9.50
N VAL A 293 -22.96 7.13 -8.17
CA VAL A 293 -23.67 8.09 -7.31
C VAL A 293 -23.35 9.50 -7.83
N ALA A 294 -24.30 10.08 -8.55
CA ALA A 294 -24.22 11.47 -8.99
C ALA A 294 -24.50 12.37 -7.77
N ASN A 295 -23.99 13.61 -7.78
CA ASN A 295 -24.30 14.60 -6.75
C ASN A 295 -25.73 15.13 -6.94
N ASP A 296 -26.75 14.29 -6.81
CA ASP A 296 -28.17 14.64 -6.87
C ASP A 296 -28.93 14.21 -5.59
N CYS A 297 -30.11 14.79 -5.38
CA CYS A 297 -30.89 14.55 -4.15
C CYS A 297 -31.35 13.09 -4.01
N LYS A 298 -31.66 12.40 -5.12
CA LYS A 298 -32.11 11.00 -5.08
C LYS A 298 -30.99 10.05 -4.65
N SER A 299 -29.76 10.31 -5.09
CA SER A 299 -28.60 9.52 -4.69
C SER A 299 -28.21 9.76 -3.23
N LEU A 300 -28.46 10.97 -2.70
CA LEU A 300 -28.28 11.28 -1.27
C LEU A 300 -29.28 10.54 -0.37
N ASP A 301 -30.55 10.43 -0.77
CA ASP A 301 -31.56 9.68 0.00
C ASP A 301 -31.22 8.19 0.09
N VAL A 302 -30.77 7.58 -1.01
CA VAL A 302 -30.31 6.18 -1.05
C VAL A 302 -29.09 5.97 -0.15
N LEU A 303 -28.12 6.90 -0.17
CA LEU A 303 -26.96 6.87 0.73
C LEU A 303 -27.37 6.97 2.20
N PHE A 304 -28.31 7.86 2.53
CA PHE A 304 -28.78 8.02 3.90
C PHE A 304 -29.50 6.76 4.41
N GLN A 305 -30.35 6.16 3.57
CA GLN A 305 -30.99 4.88 3.88
C GLN A 305 -29.97 3.77 4.10
N ALA A 306 -28.95 3.67 3.25
CA ALA A 306 -27.89 2.68 3.40
C ALA A 306 -27.08 2.87 4.69
N VAL A 307 -26.80 4.11 5.10
CA VAL A 307 -26.13 4.39 6.38
C VAL A 307 -27.01 3.97 7.57
N GLN A 308 -28.32 4.22 7.52
CA GLN A 308 -29.24 3.78 8.58
C GLN A 308 -29.33 2.25 8.68
N GLN A 309 -29.44 1.56 7.54
CA GLN A 309 -29.45 0.09 7.50
C GLN A 309 -28.11 -0.49 7.98
N TYR A 310 -26.99 0.13 7.61
CA TYR A 310 -25.67 -0.22 8.12
C TYR A 310 -25.60 -0.10 9.66
N GLN A 311 -26.10 0.99 10.24
CA GLN A 311 -26.13 1.16 11.70
C GLN A 311 -26.97 0.08 12.40
N ARG A 312 -28.15 -0.25 11.84
CA ARG A 312 -29.00 -1.34 12.36
C ARG A 312 -28.29 -2.69 12.27
N LEU A 313 -27.61 -2.97 11.16
CA LEU A 313 -26.82 -4.18 10.98
C LEU A 313 -25.69 -4.28 12.01
N CYS A 314 -24.97 -3.19 12.29
CA CYS A 314 -23.95 -3.14 13.33
C CYS A 314 -24.53 -3.47 14.72
N GLN A 315 -25.70 -2.92 15.05
CA GLN A 315 -26.40 -3.24 16.30
C GLN A 315 -26.79 -4.73 16.37
N ARG A 316 -27.31 -5.28 15.26
CA ARG A 316 -27.69 -6.69 15.17
C ARG A 316 -26.49 -7.61 15.31
N TYR A 317 -25.39 -7.29 14.64
CA TYR A 317 -24.15 -8.05 14.74
C TYR A 317 -23.59 -8.03 16.15
N ALA A 318 -23.59 -6.89 16.86
CA ALA A 318 -23.13 -6.84 18.25
C ALA A 318 -23.94 -7.79 19.16
N TYR A 319 -25.25 -7.88 18.95
CA TYR A 319 -26.10 -8.86 19.62
C TYR A 319 -25.73 -10.30 19.25
N LEU A 320 -25.61 -10.59 17.95
CA LEU A 320 -25.25 -11.93 17.45
C LEU A 320 -23.85 -12.37 17.90
N GLU A 321 -22.86 -11.48 17.93
CA GLU A 321 -21.51 -11.77 18.41
C GLU A 321 -21.50 -12.07 19.92
N THR A 322 -22.31 -11.36 20.69
CA THR A 322 -22.37 -11.53 22.15
C THR A 322 -23.06 -12.85 22.54
N PHE A 323 -24.19 -13.16 21.91
CA PHE A 323 -25.04 -14.28 22.33
C PHE A 323 -24.94 -15.52 21.42
N TYR A 324 -24.62 -15.33 20.13
CA TYR A 324 -24.64 -16.39 19.10
C TYR A 324 -23.41 -16.35 18.14
N PRO A 325 -22.17 -16.22 18.64
CA PRO A 325 -20.99 -15.88 17.82
C PRO A 325 -20.64 -16.89 16.72
N LYS A 326 -21.10 -18.14 16.83
CA LYS A 326 -20.81 -19.23 15.89
C LYS A 326 -21.95 -19.50 14.90
N THR A 327 -22.98 -18.66 14.86
CA THR A 327 -24.11 -18.82 13.94
C THR A 327 -23.77 -18.32 12.54
N SER A 328 -24.43 -18.89 11.51
CA SER A 328 -24.27 -18.46 10.12
C SER A 328 -24.67 -17.00 9.93
N GLN A 329 -25.66 -16.52 10.70
CA GLN A 329 -26.13 -15.14 10.67
C GLN A 329 -25.12 -14.18 11.30
N ALA A 330 -24.43 -14.55 12.37
CA ALA A 330 -23.34 -13.73 12.92
C ALA A 330 -22.21 -13.55 11.88
N LEU A 331 -21.86 -14.63 11.18
CA LEU A 331 -20.86 -14.61 10.09
C LEU A 331 -21.33 -13.79 8.89
N GLN A 332 -22.60 -13.92 8.49
CA GLN A 332 -23.22 -13.16 7.40
C GLN A 332 -23.29 -11.67 7.73
N ALA A 333 -23.70 -11.31 8.94
CA ALA A 333 -23.73 -9.93 9.40
C ALA A 333 -22.32 -9.33 9.41
N ALA A 334 -21.32 -10.04 9.92
CA ALA A 334 -19.93 -9.61 9.86
C ALA A 334 -19.46 -9.38 8.41
N LYS A 335 -19.87 -10.25 7.47
CA LYS A 335 -19.57 -10.12 6.04
C LYS A 335 -20.23 -8.87 5.44
N LEU A 336 -21.51 -8.66 5.69
CA LEU A 336 -22.27 -7.51 5.19
C LEU A 336 -21.75 -6.19 5.76
N ILE A 337 -21.39 -6.13 7.05
CA ILE A 337 -20.80 -4.92 7.65
C ILE A 337 -19.48 -4.57 6.96
N ARG A 338 -18.60 -5.56 6.70
CA ARG A 338 -17.35 -5.31 5.97
C ARG A 338 -17.60 -4.81 4.54
N ARG A 339 -18.56 -5.41 3.83
CA ARG A 339 -18.97 -5.00 2.48
C ARG A 339 -19.53 -3.59 2.49
N ALA A 340 -20.47 -3.30 3.37
CA ALA A 340 -21.09 -1.99 3.53
C ALA A 340 -20.06 -0.90 3.85
N ARG A 341 -19.08 -1.19 4.72
CA ARG A 341 -18.02 -0.21 5.02
C ARG A 341 -17.19 0.16 3.81
N ARG A 342 -16.90 -0.82 2.94
CA ARG A 342 -16.22 -0.56 1.66
C ARG A 342 -17.06 0.34 0.76
N VAL A 343 -18.35 0.08 0.65
CA VAL A 343 -19.21 0.84 -0.27
C VAL A 343 -19.50 2.25 0.25
N ILE A 344 -19.79 2.38 1.55
CA ILE A 344 -20.22 3.64 2.20
C ILE A 344 -19.02 4.51 2.57
N TYR A 345 -17.98 3.93 3.18
CA TYR A 345 -16.81 4.68 3.68
C TYR A 345 -15.54 4.46 2.85
N GLY A 346 -15.56 3.54 1.88
CA GLY A 346 -14.45 3.35 0.97
C GLY A 346 -14.29 4.57 0.09
N ARG A 347 -13.17 5.27 0.29
CA ARG A 347 -12.82 6.42 -0.53
C ARG A 347 -12.42 5.90 -1.91
N ARG A 348 -13.21 6.13 -2.96
CA ARG A 348 -12.75 5.87 -4.34
C ARG A 348 -11.47 6.69 -4.56
N PRO A 349 -10.39 6.08 -5.08
CA PRO A 349 -9.14 6.79 -5.28
C PRO A 349 -9.34 7.86 -6.36
N ALA A 350 -9.40 9.12 -5.96
CA ALA A 350 -9.21 10.24 -6.87
C ALA A 350 -7.75 10.16 -7.36
N LEU A 351 -7.54 9.52 -8.51
CA LEU A 351 -6.20 9.12 -8.96
C LEU A 351 -5.26 10.32 -9.22
N LEU A 352 -5.78 11.52 -9.52
CA LEU A 352 -4.91 12.57 -10.09
C LEU A 352 -5.21 14.04 -9.71
N ARG A 353 -6.41 14.43 -9.21
CA ARG A 353 -6.82 15.86 -9.29
C ARG A 353 -6.90 16.70 -8.00
N GLU A 354 -7.04 16.12 -6.81
CA GLU A 354 -7.26 16.90 -5.56
C GLU A 354 -6.04 17.06 -4.65
N SER A 355 -4.89 16.46 -5.00
CA SER A 355 -3.71 16.36 -4.11
C SER A 355 -2.38 16.85 -4.69
N SER A 356 -2.26 17.17 -5.98
CA SER A 356 -0.96 17.51 -6.61
C SER A 356 -0.31 18.75 -5.99
N ASP A 357 -1.08 19.82 -5.78
CA ASP A 357 -0.55 21.10 -5.28
C ASP A 357 -0.11 21.00 -3.82
N ARG A 358 -0.84 20.22 -3.02
CA ARG A 358 -0.49 19.93 -1.62
C ARG A 358 0.64 18.91 -1.47
N TRP A 359 0.88 18.10 -2.49
CA TRP A 359 1.96 17.11 -2.46
C TRP A 359 3.31 17.76 -2.79
N LEU A 360 3.39 18.51 -3.89
CA LEU A 360 4.63 19.22 -4.29
C LEU A 360 5.08 20.20 -3.20
N SER A 361 4.15 20.86 -2.52
CA SER A 361 4.49 21.76 -1.41
C SER A 361 5.14 21.06 -0.21
N ARG A 362 4.95 19.75 -0.04
CA ARG A 362 5.54 18.97 1.08
C ARG A 362 6.94 18.48 0.76
N VAL A 363 7.27 18.22 -0.49
CA VAL A 363 8.54 17.61 -0.90
C VAL A 363 9.77 18.33 -0.31
N PRO A 364 9.88 19.67 -0.38
CA PRO A 364 11.02 20.37 0.22
C PRO A 364 11.09 20.26 1.75
N SER A 365 9.93 20.24 2.42
CA SER A 365 9.86 20.10 3.89
C SER A 365 10.35 18.72 4.34
N VAL A 366 10.07 17.69 3.54
CA VAL A 366 10.55 16.32 3.77
C VAL A 366 12.05 16.25 3.50
N PHE A 367 12.54 16.90 2.43
CA PHE A 367 13.97 16.95 2.14
C PHE A 367 14.77 17.59 3.29
N ALA A 368 14.25 18.66 3.89
CA ALA A 368 14.89 19.32 5.03
C ALA A 368 15.13 18.37 6.23
N LEU A 369 14.29 17.34 6.41
CA LEU A 369 14.45 16.32 7.45
C LEU A 369 15.59 15.33 7.16
N ILE A 370 15.91 15.11 5.88
CA ILE A 370 16.88 14.08 5.45
C ILE A 370 18.18 14.65 4.88
N ARG A 371 18.37 15.97 4.89
CA ARG A 371 19.50 16.64 4.23
C ARG A 371 20.86 16.15 4.72
N ASP A 372 21.01 15.90 6.02
CA ASP A 372 22.28 15.46 6.60
C ASP A 372 22.60 14.03 6.16
N HIS A 373 21.58 13.16 6.13
CA HIS A 373 21.70 11.81 5.59
C HIS A 373 21.99 11.83 4.08
N THR A 374 21.44 12.80 3.34
CA THR A 374 21.74 13.00 1.91
C THR A 374 23.20 13.40 1.71
N ALA A 375 23.76 14.25 2.58
CA ALA A 375 25.18 14.60 2.54
C ALA A 375 26.07 13.37 2.78
N VAL A 376 25.73 12.53 3.77
CA VAL A 376 26.43 11.25 4.02
C VAL A 376 26.31 10.31 2.80
N SER A 377 25.11 10.18 2.24
CA SER A 377 24.86 9.37 1.04
C SER A 377 25.72 9.83 -0.15
N THR A 378 25.81 11.15 -0.36
CA THR A 378 26.65 11.74 -1.40
C THR A 378 28.13 11.44 -1.14
N GLY A 379 28.58 11.57 0.11
CA GLY A 379 29.94 11.25 0.51
C GLY A 379 30.31 9.78 0.27
N LEU A 380 29.40 8.83 0.53
CA LEU A 380 29.59 7.41 0.24
C LEU A 380 29.70 7.14 -1.26
N MET A 381 28.89 7.80 -2.08
CA MET A 381 28.95 7.63 -3.53
C MET A 381 30.27 8.20 -4.10
N ILE A 382 30.69 9.38 -3.65
CA ILE A 382 31.97 9.98 -4.05
C ILE A 382 33.14 9.11 -3.59
N SER A 383 33.12 8.60 -2.35
CA SER A 383 34.21 7.76 -1.85
C SER A 383 34.32 6.46 -2.63
N GLY A 384 33.20 5.80 -2.95
CA GLY A 384 33.18 4.63 -3.84
C GLY A 384 33.83 4.92 -5.20
N ALA A 385 33.46 6.05 -5.83
CA ALA A 385 34.01 6.46 -7.12
C ALA A 385 35.52 6.73 -7.06
N CYS A 386 35.98 7.47 -6.06
CA CYS A 386 37.40 7.77 -5.86
C CYS A 386 38.22 6.50 -5.59
N ILE A 387 37.71 5.61 -4.72
CA ILE A 387 38.38 4.35 -4.38
C ILE A 387 38.53 3.49 -5.64
N ALA A 388 37.44 3.23 -6.37
CA ALA A 388 37.50 2.42 -7.59
C ALA A 388 38.42 3.04 -8.65
N SER A 389 38.35 4.36 -8.85
CA SER A 389 39.23 5.08 -9.77
C SER A 389 40.69 4.91 -9.38
N LEU A 390 41.03 5.03 -8.10
CA LEU A 390 42.40 4.83 -7.62
C LEU A 390 42.87 3.40 -7.84
N PHE A 391 42.03 2.38 -7.56
CA PHE A 391 42.38 0.98 -7.80
C PHE A 391 42.64 0.69 -9.28
N VAL A 392 41.79 1.19 -10.17
CA VAL A 392 41.97 1.05 -11.63
C VAL A 392 43.20 1.81 -12.12
N TYR A 393 43.49 2.98 -11.54
CA TYR A 393 44.70 3.73 -11.86
C TYR A 393 45.98 2.98 -11.45
N LEU A 394 46.01 2.40 -10.25
CA LEU A 394 47.15 1.63 -9.75
C LEU A 394 47.31 0.29 -10.46
N ASN A 395 46.20 -0.35 -10.85
CA ASN A 395 46.21 -1.61 -11.58
C ASN A 395 45.12 -1.59 -12.68
N PRO A 396 45.50 -1.24 -13.93
CA PRO A 396 44.58 -1.16 -15.07
C PRO A 396 43.74 -2.42 -15.30
N ASN A 397 44.24 -3.61 -14.94
CA ASN A 397 43.52 -4.85 -15.13
C ASN A 397 42.23 -4.93 -14.30
N ILE A 398 42.14 -4.19 -13.19
CA ILE A 398 40.93 -4.12 -12.37
C ILE A 398 39.78 -3.49 -13.15
N GLY A 399 40.09 -2.61 -14.11
CA GLY A 399 39.09 -1.95 -14.95
C GLY A 399 38.15 -2.93 -15.67
N TRP A 400 38.66 -4.09 -16.06
CA TRP A 400 37.89 -5.13 -16.74
C TRP A 400 36.80 -5.77 -15.85
N HIS A 401 36.87 -5.64 -14.53
CA HIS A 401 35.80 -6.12 -13.64
C HIS A 401 34.57 -5.20 -13.63
N PHE A 402 34.73 -3.94 -14.08
CA PHE A 402 33.62 -2.98 -14.16
C PHE A 402 32.90 -3.00 -15.51
N ILE A 403 33.42 -3.74 -16.48
CA ILE A 403 32.95 -3.75 -17.87
C ILE A 403 32.59 -5.20 -18.23
N ASN A 404 31.42 -5.42 -18.85
CA ASN A 404 31.05 -6.75 -19.33
C ASN A 404 31.81 -7.12 -20.63
N GLU A 405 31.81 -8.39 -21.02
CA GLU A 405 32.58 -8.87 -22.18
C GLU A 405 32.15 -8.17 -23.49
N GLU A 406 30.87 -7.85 -23.65
CA GLU A 406 30.33 -7.12 -24.80
C GLU A 406 30.92 -5.71 -24.91
N THR A 407 30.90 -4.96 -23.81
CA THR A 407 31.46 -3.60 -23.77
C THR A 407 32.99 -3.64 -23.89
N ALA A 408 33.65 -4.66 -23.36
CA ALA A 408 35.08 -4.88 -23.53
C ALA A 408 35.44 -5.12 -25.01
N ALA A 409 34.64 -5.90 -25.74
CA ALA A 409 34.81 -6.09 -27.18
C ALA A 409 34.61 -4.77 -27.96
N MET A 410 33.64 -3.94 -27.57
CA MET A 410 33.45 -2.61 -28.16
C MET A 410 34.66 -1.69 -27.92
N LEU A 411 35.16 -1.61 -26.68
CA LEU A 411 36.35 -0.81 -26.34
C LEU A 411 37.57 -1.23 -27.18
N ARG A 412 37.80 -2.54 -27.31
CA ARG A 412 38.89 -3.09 -28.15
C ARG A 412 38.76 -2.67 -29.62
N SER A 413 37.52 -2.44 -30.09
CA SER A 413 37.23 -1.96 -31.45
C SER A 413 37.26 -0.43 -31.60
N GLY A 414 37.61 0.33 -30.55
CA GLY A 414 37.64 1.79 -30.61
C GLY A 414 36.28 2.48 -30.42
N LYS A 415 35.24 1.73 -30.03
CA LYS A 415 33.84 2.17 -29.93
C LYS A 415 33.36 2.15 -28.48
N LEU A 416 32.41 3.02 -28.16
CA LEU A 416 31.65 2.97 -26.90
C LEU A 416 30.25 2.43 -27.15
N TRP A 417 29.66 1.79 -26.13
CA TRP A 417 28.26 1.37 -26.16
C TRP A 417 27.31 2.56 -26.36
N THR A 418 27.71 3.76 -25.92
CA THR A 418 26.95 5.01 -26.14
C THR A 418 26.85 5.40 -27.60
N ASP A 419 27.79 4.96 -28.45
CA ASP A 419 27.80 5.26 -29.88
C ASP A 419 26.73 4.45 -30.63
N GLU A 420 26.35 3.27 -30.13
CA GLU A 420 25.30 2.42 -30.72
C GLU A 420 23.88 2.89 -30.41
N ILE A 421 23.71 3.77 -29.40
CA ILE A 421 22.39 4.31 -29.01
C ILE A 421 21.80 5.22 -30.11
N GLN A 422 22.62 5.68 -31.06
CA GLN A 422 22.20 6.46 -32.23
C GLN A 422 21.33 5.63 -33.17
N GLY A 423 20.02 5.64 -32.94
CA GLY A 423 19.00 4.98 -33.78
C GLY A 423 18.00 4.10 -33.01
N THR A 424 18.23 3.85 -31.72
CA THR A 424 17.34 3.08 -30.82
C THR A 424 17.02 3.88 -29.53
N SER A 425 17.09 5.21 -29.61
CA SER A 425 17.07 6.17 -28.49
C SER A 425 16.01 5.92 -27.42
N ALA A 426 14.75 5.67 -27.82
CA ALA A 426 13.65 5.42 -26.88
C ALA A 426 13.82 4.10 -26.10
N ILE A 427 14.41 3.10 -26.74
CA ILE A 427 14.58 1.74 -26.25
C ILE A 427 15.76 1.68 -25.28
N ALA A 428 16.91 2.24 -25.67
CA ALA A 428 18.08 2.35 -24.80
C ALA A 428 17.78 3.19 -23.54
N SER A 429 17.13 4.35 -23.71
CA SER A 429 16.66 5.21 -22.62
C SER A 429 15.77 4.47 -21.63
N SER A 430 14.82 3.66 -22.10
CA SER A 430 13.92 2.93 -21.20
C SER A 430 14.64 1.91 -20.30
N LYS A 431 15.71 1.26 -20.80
CA LYS A 431 16.51 0.31 -20.01
C LYS A 431 17.30 1.01 -18.92
N ILE A 432 17.91 2.15 -19.25
CA ILE A 432 18.74 2.89 -18.30
C ILE A 432 17.86 3.60 -17.27
N LEU A 433 16.75 4.19 -17.72
CA LEU A 433 15.71 4.75 -16.85
C LEU A 433 15.18 3.73 -15.83
N THR A 434 14.78 2.53 -16.29
CA THR A 434 14.26 1.48 -15.39
C THR A 434 15.33 0.99 -14.42
N ASN A 435 16.58 0.90 -14.85
CA ASN A 435 17.70 0.60 -13.97
C ASN A 435 17.91 1.69 -12.90
N ASN A 436 17.92 2.98 -13.29
CA ASN A 436 18.12 4.10 -12.37
C ASN A 436 16.98 4.22 -11.36
N ILE A 437 15.74 4.01 -11.78
CA ILE A 437 14.58 3.92 -10.87
C ILE A 437 14.77 2.72 -9.91
N GLY A 438 15.17 1.56 -10.43
CA GLY A 438 15.42 0.35 -9.65
C GLY A 438 16.48 0.56 -8.56
N VAL A 439 17.64 1.10 -8.92
CA VAL A 439 18.73 1.44 -7.98
C VAL A 439 18.26 2.44 -6.94
N THR A 440 17.55 3.51 -7.35
CA THR A 440 17.04 4.55 -6.46
C THR A 440 16.08 3.98 -5.41
N LEU A 441 15.11 3.18 -5.85
CA LEU A 441 14.14 2.54 -4.96
C LEU A 441 14.80 1.50 -4.05
N THR A 442 15.76 0.74 -4.57
CA THR A 442 16.50 -0.28 -3.79
C THR A 442 17.39 0.38 -2.74
N ALA A 443 18.10 1.46 -3.08
CA ALA A 443 18.91 2.24 -2.15
C ALA A 443 18.07 2.77 -0.97
N PHE A 444 16.89 3.30 -1.26
CA PHE A 444 15.94 3.69 -0.22
C PHE A 444 15.49 2.50 0.65
N ALA A 445 14.98 1.45 0.00
CA ALA A 445 14.29 0.37 0.68
C ALA A 445 15.27 -0.48 1.53
N MET A 446 16.52 -0.64 1.07
CA MET A 446 17.60 -1.28 1.83
C MET A 446 18.03 -0.48 3.08
N GLY A 447 17.45 0.70 3.31
CA GLY A 447 17.55 1.41 4.58
C GLY A 447 17.07 0.56 5.76
N ILE A 448 16.16 -0.39 5.52
CA ILE A 448 15.65 -1.29 6.54
C ILE A 448 16.72 -2.20 7.16
N SER A 449 17.87 -2.39 6.49
CA SER A 449 19.01 -3.13 7.05
C SER A 449 19.86 -2.22 7.95
N ALA A 450 19.21 -1.34 8.74
CA ALA A 450 19.84 -0.29 9.52
C ALA A 450 20.79 0.63 8.71
N GLY A 451 20.48 0.86 7.42
CA GLY A 451 21.26 1.69 6.51
C GLY A 451 22.48 1.02 5.86
N ILE A 452 22.87 -0.18 6.29
CA ILE A 452 24.06 -0.88 5.75
C ILE A 452 23.92 -1.20 4.25
N GLY A 453 22.78 -1.74 3.85
CA GLY A 453 22.50 -2.09 2.45
C GLY A 453 22.41 -0.85 1.57
N THR A 454 21.82 0.24 2.07
CA THR A 454 21.85 1.55 1.40
C THR A 454 23.28 2.02 1.18
N ALA A 455 24.12 1.98 2.21
CA ALA A 455 25.52 2.39 2.11
C ALA A 455 26.30 1.55 1.09
N LEU A 456 26.09 0.23 1.09
CA LEU A 456 26.72 -0.67 0.10
C LEU A 456 26.28 -0.33 -1.33
N ILE A 457 24.99 -0.11 -1.57
CA ILE A 457 24.47 0.24 -2.90
C ILE A 457 25.09 1.55 -3.41
N LEU A 458 25.22 2.55 -2.54
CA LEU A 458 25.82 3.84 -2.87
C LEU A 458 27.31 3.71 -3.17
N LEU A 459 28.05 2.94 -2.36
CA LEU A 459 29.47 2.65 -2.58
C LEU A 459 29.69 1.91 -3.89
N VAL A 460 28.88 0.88 -4.18
CA VAL A 460 28.97 0.09 -5.42
C VAL A 460 28.61 0.95 -6.64
N ASN A 461 27.55 1.76 -6.57
CA ASN A 461 27.20 2.67 -7.68
C ASN A 461 28.30 3.70 -7.94
N GLY A 462 28.83 4.31 -6.88
CA GLY A 462 29.98 5.20 -6.96
C GLY A 462 31.18 4.49 -7.60
N ALA A 463 31.52 3.31 -7.10
CA ALA A 463 32.63 2.49 -7.59
C ALA A 463 32.47 2.11 -9.08
N MET A 464 31.27 1.73 -9.52
CA MET A 464 31.00 1.46 -10.93
C MET A 464 31.26 2.69 -11.80
N LEU A 465 30.75 3.86 -11.41
CA LEU A 465 30.95 5.10 -12.16
C LEU A 465 32.44 5.45 -12.24
N GLY A 466 33.13 5.49 -11.10
CA GLY A 466 34.57 5.83 -11.04
C GLY A 466 35.46 4.82 -11.77
N GLY A 467 35.19 3.52 -11.58
CA GLY A 467 35.90 2.44 -12.24
C GLY A 467 35.79 2.54 -13.76
N ILE A 468 34.57 2.68 -14.30
CA ILE A 468 34.34 2.84 -15.75
C ILE A 468 35.03 4.10 -16.29
N PHE A 469 34.88 5.26 -15.64
CA PHE A 469 35.53 6.50 -16.08
C PHE A 469 37.05 6.38 -16.10
N MET A 470 37.66 5.79 -15.07
CA MET A 470 39.11 5.60 -15.03
C MET A 470 39.56 4.61 -16.09
N THR A 471 38.86 3.49 -16.29
CA THR A 471 39.17 2.54 -17.36
C THR A 471 39.14 3.22 -18.72
N LEU A 472 38.10 4.01 -19.01
CA LEU A 472 38.01 4.74 -20.28
C LEU A 472 39.09 5.82 -20.44
N THR A 473 39.59 6.37 -19.33
CA THR A 473 40.71 7.32 -19.37
C THR A 473 41.98 6.65 -19.87
N GLN A 474 42.18 5.36 -19.58
CA GLN A 474 43.33 4.58 -20.08
C GLN A 474 43.28 4.33 -21.60
N TYR A 475 42.13 4.55 -22.24
CA TYR A 475 41.91 4.40 -23.68
C TYR A 475 41.60 5.73 -24.39
N ASP A 476 41.82 6.88 -23.74
CA ASP A 476 41.50 8.22 -24.26
C ASP A 476 40.02 8.40 -24.67
N MET A 477 39.11 7.66 -24.04
CA MET A 477 37.67 7.65 -24.35
C MET A 477 36.80 8.29 -23.26
N SER A 478 37.37 8.66 -22.12
CA SER A 478 36.60 9.21 -20.98
C SER A 478 35.81 10.48 -21.32
N TRP A 479 36.33 11.32 -22.22
CA TRP A 479 35.62 12.51 -22.70
C TRP A 479 34.30 12.17 -23.41
N ARG A 480 34.25 11.08 -24.17
CA ARG A 480 33.03 10.67 -24.88
C ARG A 480 31.93 10.29 -23.89
N LEU A 481 32.27 9.50 -22.87
CA LEU A 481 31.33 9.17 -21.79
C LEU A 481 30.93 10.41 -20.99
N PHE A 482 31.88 11.30 -20.67
CA PHE A 482 31.60 12.53 -19.95
C PHE A 482 30.60 13.41 -20.72
N ASN A 483 30.82 13.63 -22.03
CA ASN A 483 29.92 14.39 -22.89
C ASN A 483 28.50 13.78 -22.95
N PHE A 484 28.42 12.44 -22.94
CA PHE A 484 27.13 11.73 -22.89
C PHE A 484 26.42 11.94 -21.54
N VAL A 485 27.09 11.63 -20.44
CA VAL A 485 26.52 11.63 -19.07
C VAL A 485 26.15 13.05 -18.63
N THR A 486 26.91 14.07 -19.02
CA THR A 486 26.72 15.45 -18.52
C THR A 486 25.28 15.98 -18.76
N ALA A 487 24.60 15.56 -19.82
CA ALA A 487 23.27 16.08 -20.15
C ALA A 487 22.17 15.73 -19.12
N HIS A 488 22.34 14.66 -18.35
CA HIS A 488 21.31 14.10 -17.46
C HIS A 488 21.87 13.64 -16.11
N GLY A 489 23.14 13.20 -16.07
CA GLY A 489 23.77 12.59 -14.91
C GLY A 489 23.83 13.48 -13.67
N VAL A 490 23.83 14.81 -13.81
CA VAL A 490 23.72 15.72 -12.65
C VAL A 490 22.40 15.51 -11.91
N LEU A 491 21.29 15.40 -12.62
CA LEU A 491 19.97 15.15 -12.03
C LEU A 491 19.89 13.73 -11.46
N GLU A 492 20.35 12.73 -12.21
CA GLU A 492 20.27 11.33 -11.78
C GLU A 492 21.08 11.03 -10.53
N LEU A 493 22.34 11.44 -10.50
CA LEU A 493 23.21 11.25 -9.33
C LEU A 493 22.65 11.99 -8.11
N SER A 494 22.04 13.16 -8.32
CA SER A 494 21.35 13.91 -7.24
C SER A 494 20.14 13.15 -6.72
N VAL A 495 19.34 12.56 -7.59
CA VAL A 495 18.18 11.75 -7.20
C VAL A 495 18.60 10.49 -6.43
N ILE A 496 19.62 9.77 -6.91
CA ILE A 496 20.18 8.59 -6.24
C ILE A 496 20.70 8.97 -4.86
N ALA A 497 21.43 10.09 -4.73
CA ALA A 497 21.95 10.57 -3.46
C ALA A 497 20.84 10.95 -2.47
N VAL A 498 19.77 11.60 -2.93
CA VAL A 498 18.61 11.94 -2.09
C VAL A 498 17.86 10.69 -1.65
N ALA A 499 17.68 9.70 -2.54
CA ALA A 499 17.05 8.43 -2.18
C ALA A 499 17.92 7.58 -1.23
N GLY A 500 19.24 7.60 -1.40
CA GLY A 500 20.18 7.02 -0.46
C GLY A 500 20.13 7.72 0.90
N GLY A 501 20.05 9.05 0.93
CA GLY A 501 19.82 9.81 2.16
C GLY A 501 18.52 9.44 2.86
N ALA A 502 17.44 9.27 2.10
CA ALA A 502 16.16 8.76 2.59
C ALA A 502 16.26 7.33 3.16
N GLY A 503 17.05 6.44 2.52
CA GLY A 503 17.33 5.10 3.02
C GLY A 503 18.15 5.10 4.31
N LEU A 504 19.19 5.93 4.40
CA LEU A 504 19.97 6.11 5.63
C LEU A 504 19.13 6.70 6.76
N PHE A 505 18.25 7.67 6.47
CA PHE A 505 17.31 8.24 7.43
C PHE A 505 16.30 7.21 7.97
N LEU A 506 15.88 6.27 7.11
CA LEU A 506 15.09 5.11 7.50
C LEU A 506 15.89 4.14 8.37
N GLY A 507 17.16 3.88 8.03
CA GLY A 507 18.07 3.06 8.82
C GLY A 507 18.34 3.63 10.21
N ASP A 508 18.49 4.95 10.31
CA ASP A 508 18.61 5.65 11.59
C ASP A 508 17.37 5.48 12.48
N ALA A 509 16.18 5.29 11.90
CA ALA A 509 14.97 4.97 12.69
C ALA A 509 15.07 3.63 13.44
N ILE A 510 15.92 2.72 12.95
CA ILE A 510 16.12 1.38 13.51
C ILE A 510 17.18 1.43 14.61
N LEU A 511 18.25 2.18 14.36
CA LEU A 511 19.37 2.37 15.27
C LEU A 511 18.97 3.27 16.45
N ASN A 512 18.31 4.38 16.15
CA ASN A 512 17.94 5.45 17.09
C ASN A 512 16.43 5.73 17.04
N PRO A 513 15.57 4.81 17.55
CA PRO A 513 14.11 4.94 17.49
C PRO A 513 13.52 5.97 18.48
N GLY A 514 14.32 6.47 19.43
CA GLY A 514 13.86 7.37 20.48
C GLY A 514 12.84 6.68 21.41
N PRO A 515 11.75 7.36 21.82
CA PRO A 515 10.72 6.79 22.71
C PRO A 515 9.77 5.80 22.00
N LEU A 516 9.92 5.63 20.69
CA LEU A 516 9.05 4.77 19.89
C LEU A 516 9.62 3.35 19.82
N THR A 517 8.74 2.38 19.58
CA THR A 517 9.21 1.06 19.14
C THR A 517 9.86 1.21 17.75
N ARG A 518 10.85 0.37 17.42
CA ARG A 518 11.51 0.40 16.09
C ARG A 518 10.50 0.34 14.94
N LYS A 519 9.46 -0.50 15.08
CA LYS A 519 8.35 -0.58 14.12
C LYS A 519 7.62 0.76 13.97
N ALA A 520 7.27 1.41 15.06
CA ALA A 520 6.59 2.70 15.04
C ALA A 520 7.49 3.81 14.47
N ALA A 521 8.78 3.82 14.81
CA ALA A 521 9.77 4.77 14.28
C ALA A 521 9.91 4.65 12.75
N ILE A 522 10.09 3.43 12.24
CA ILE A 522 10.12 3.14 10.79
C ILE A 522 8.86 3.66 10.09
N GLN A 523 7.68 3.33 10.62
CA GLN A 523 6.40 3.75 10.04
C GLN A 523 6.25 5.28 10.00
N GLN A 524 6.68 5.95 11.08
CA GLN A 524 6.60 7.40 11.19
C GLN A 524 7.54 8.08 10.19
N ARG A 525 8.77 7.58 10.02
CA ARG A 525 9.76 8.17 9.11
C ARG A 525 9.51 7.83 7.62
N THR A 526 8.97 6.66 7.31
CA THR A 526 8.74 6.21 5.92
C THR A 526 7.65 7.01 5.21
N ARG A 527 6.57 7.36 5.92
CA ARG A 527 5.39 8.06 5.35
C ARG A 527 5.70 9.41 4.69
N PRO A 528 6.38 10.37 5.35
CA PRO A 528 6.71 11.64 4.73
C PRO A 528 7.71 11.47 3.58
N VAL A 529 8.71 10.61 3.76
CA VAL A 529 9.79 10.35 2.78
C VAL A 529 9.25 9.80 1.45
N PHE A 530 8.14 9.06 1.49
CA PHE A 530 7.52 8.55 0.27
C PHE A 530 7.11 9.64 -0.73
N ASP A 531 6.69 10.81 -0.25
CA ASP A 531 6.32 11.92 -1.11
C ASP A 531 7.52 12.42 -1.93
N LEU A 532 8.71 12.41 -1.33
CA LEU A 532 9.98 12.73 -2.00
C LEU A 532 10.40 11.64 -3.00
N LEU A 533 10.21 10.36 -2.68
CA LEU A 533 10.52 9.26 -3.60
C LEU A 533 9.68 9.31 -4.88
N LEU A 534 8.39 9.61 -4.75
CA LEU A 534 7.51 9.78 -5.91
C LEU A 534 7.96 10.94 -6.80
N PHE A 535 8.42 12.04 -6.18
CA PHE A 535 8.93 13.20 -6.90
C PHE A 535 10.22 12.84 -7.65
N ASN A 536 11.14 12.16 -6.96
CA ASN A 536 12.39 11.67 -7.53
C ASN A 536 12.17 10.70 -8.71
N ALA A 537 11.17 9.83 -8.64
CA ALA A 537 10.81 8.96 -9.75
C ALA A 537 10.39 9.77 -10.99
N LEU A 538 9.62 10.85 -10.82
CA LEU A 538 9.27 11.75 -11.94
C LEU A 538 10.51 12.47 -12.50
N CYS A 539 11.43 12.91 -11.63
CA CYS A 539 12.70 13.51 -12.06
C CYS A 539 13.56 12.53 -12.86
N LEU A 540 13.61 11.25 -12.50
CA LEU A 540 14.30 10.23 -13.28
C LEU A 540 13.66 10.04 -14.65
N ILE A 541 12.32 10.09 -14.77
CA ILE A 541 11.65 10.05 -16.09
C ILE A 541 12.13 11.21 -16.96
N VAL A 542 12.24 12.43 -16.40
CA VAL A 542 12.80 13.58 -17.13
C VAL A 542 14.25 13.33 -17.54
N ALA A 543 15.09 12.78 -16.66
CA ALA A 543 16.47 12.43 -16.97
C ALA A 543 16.55 11.38 -18.10
N GLY A 544 15.72 10.34 -18.06
CA GLY A 544 15.64 9.30 -19.08
C GLY A 544 15.22 9.86 -20.45
N ILE A 545 14.30 10.83 -20.50
CA ILE A 545 13.95 11.53 -21.74
C ILE A 545 15.18 12.25 -22.31
N VAL A 546 15.93 12.98 -21.48
CA VAL A 546 17.16 13.65 -21.92
C VAL A 546 18.22 12.64 -22.37
N GLU A 547 18.35 11.52 -21.65
CA GLU A 547 19.25 10.43 -22.00
C GLU A 547 18.91 9.78 -23.35
N GLY A 548 17.64 9.62 -23.67
CA GLY A 548 17.22 9.06 -24.96
C GLY A 548 17.38 10.06 -26.10
N PHE A 549 16.96 11.30 -25.88
CA PHE A 549 16.74 12.24 -26.98
C PHE A 549 17.82 13.32 -27.12
N VAL A 550 18.70 13.49 -26.14
CA VAL A 550 19.74 14.55 -26.15
C VAL A 550 21.14 13.95 -26.08
N SER A 551 21.41 13.10 -25.08
CA SER A 551 22.74 12.54 -24.81
C SER A 551 23.40 11.82 -26.00
N PRO A 552 22.69 10.95 -26.77
CA PRO A 552 23.31 10.12 -27.80
C PRO A 552 23.61 10.89 -29.08
N TYR A 553 22.94 12.03 -29.32
CA TYR A 553 23.02 12.75 -30.58
C TYR A 553 24.30 13.60 -30.67
N PRO A 554 25.19 13.35 -31.66
CA PRO A 554 26.42 14.13 -31.84
C PRO A 554 26.16 15.53 -32.38
N SER A 555 25.04 15.73 -33.07
CA SER A 555 24.62 17.02 -33.63
C SER A 555 24.35 18.07 -32.56
N ILE A 556 24.10 17.65 -31.32
CA ILE A 556 23.91 18.54 -30.17
C ILE A 556 25.28 18.83 -29.55
N PRO A 557 25.78 20.07 -29.60
CA PRO A 557 27.09 20.42 -29.04
C PRO A 557 27.15 20.24 -27.53
N TYR A 558 28.35 19.93 -27.01
CA TYR A 558 28.58 19.77 -25.56
C TYR A 558 28.07 20.95 -24.71
N PRO A 559 28.27 22.23 -25.08
CA PRO A 559 27.76 23.34 -24.26
C PRO A 559 26.25 23.29 -24.05
N VAL A 560 25.48 22.86 -25.05
CA VAL A 560 24.02 22.70 -24.95
C VAL A 560 23.67 21.57 -23.99
N LYS A 561 24.36 20.42 -24.10
CA LYS A 561 24.20 19.29 -23.18
C LYS A 561 24.50 19.69 -21.73
N ALA A 562 25.61 20.41 -21.53
CA ALA A 562 26.02 20.91 -20.23
C ALA A 562 24.99 21.88 -19.62
N ILE A 563 24.48 22.83 -20.42
CA ILE A 563 23.43 23.75 -19.97
C ILE A 563 22.17 22.99 -19.56
N ILE A 564 21.72 22.01 -20.35
CA ILE A 564 20.53 21.20 -20.02
C ILE A 564 20.74 20.47 -18.70
N GLY A 565 21.84 19.72 -18.56
CA GLY A 565 22.11 18.92 -17.37
C GLY A 565 22.28 19.77 -16.10
N LEU A 566 23.03 20.87 -16.19
CA LEU A 566 23.20 21.80 -15.09
C LEU A 566 21.89 22.51 -14.72
N SER A 567 21.10 22.92 -15.71
CA SER A 567 19.81 23.58 -15.44
C SER A 567 18.85 22.64 -14.73
N LEU A 568 18.77 21.38 -15.16
CA LEU A 568 17.96 20.36 -14.48
C LEU A 568 18.41 20.11 -13.04
N GLY A 569 19.72 19.98 -12.82
CA GLY A 569 20.30 19.86 -11.49
C GLY A 569 20.01 21.06 -10.61
N ILE A 570 20.23 22.28 -11.12
CA ILE A 570 19.97 23.53 -10.39
C ILE A 570 18.49 23.66 -10.04
N LEU A 571 17.58 23.39 -10.98
CA LEU A 571 16.14 23.45 -10.73
C LEU A 571 15.71 22.45 -9.66
N TYR A 572 16.23 21.22 -9.71
CA TYR A 572 15.97 20.19 -8.70
C TYR A 572 16.44 20.62 -7.31
N TRP A 573 17.70 21.02 -7.17
CA TRP A 573 18.24 21.45 -5.88
C TRP A 573 17.61 22.75 -5.37
N ALA A 574 17.35 23.71 -6.25
CA ALA A 574 16.65 24.93 -5.89
C ALA A 574 15.26 24.62 -5.35
N PHE A 575 14.50 23.74 -6.01
CA PHE A 575 13.18 23.30 -5.53
C PHE A 575 13.24 22.62 -4.16
N LEU A 576 14.15 21.65 -3.98
CA LEU A 576 14.28 20.93 -2.71
C LEU A 576 14.70 21.83 -1.55
N CYS A 577 15.60 22.79 -1.80
CA CYS A 577 16.08 23.72 -0.78
C CYS A 577 15.10 24.86 -0.48
N TRP A 578 14.24 25.24 -1.43
CA TRP A 578 13.33 26.39 -1.32
C TRP A 578 12.36 26.28 -0.12
N GLY A 579 11.77 25.11 0.12
CA GLY A 579 10.74 24.95 1.16
C GLY A 579 11.26 24.53 2.55
N GLY A 580 12.55 24.26 2.71
CA GLY A 580 13.15 23.94 4.02
C GLY A 580 13.13 25.12 5.01
N ALA A 581 13.05 26.36 4.51
CA ALA A 581 13.07 27.57 5.33
C ALA A 581 11.70 27.96 5.94
N LYS A 582 10.59 27.38 5.48
CA LYS A 582 9.22 27.85 5.84
C LYS A 582 8.45 26.95 6.82
N HIS A 583 9.00 25.82 7.24
CA HIS A 583 8.30 24.85 8.11
C HIS A 583 9.09 24.47 9.38
N GLN A 584 10.15 25.21 9.71
CA GLN A 584 10.87 25.08 10.99
C GLN A 584 10.28 25.95 12.12
N ALA A 585 9.10 26.54 11.94
CA ALA A 585 8.35 27.04 13.08
C ALA A 585 7.80 25.82 13.84
N PRO A 586 8.11 25.64 15.14
CA PRO A 586 7.44 24.63 15.93
C PRO A 586 5.94 24.97 15.92
N ASP A 587 5.09 23.98 15.66
CA ASP A 587 3.68 24.05 16.05
C ASP A 587 3.61 24.12 17.59
N GLY A 588 3.87 25.32 18.11
CA GLY A 588 3.61 25.74 19.47
C GLY A 588 2.32 26.52 19.47
N ALA A 589 1.34 25.98 20.21
CA ALA A 589 0.14 26.65 20.70
C ALA A 589 -0.97 26.99 19.68
N GLY A 590 -1.98 26.11 19.62
CA GLY A 590 -3.35 26.50 19.30
C GLY A 590 -4.15 25.48 18.49
N GLY A 591 -4.85 24.56 19.16
CA GLY A 591 -5.82 23.71 18.45
C GLY A 591 -6.31 22.45 19.15
N GLN A 592 -6.99 22.64 20.28
CA GLN A 592 -8.04 21.76 20.84
C GLN A 592 -7.70 20.29 21.12
N HIS A 593 -7.52 20.02 22.41
CA HIS A 593 -7.82 18.76 23.06
C HIS A 593 -9.22 18.23 22.64
N SER A 594 -9.27 17.19 21.80
CA SER A 594 -10.40 16.26 21.81
C SER A 594 -10.08 15.14 22.78
N HIS A 595 -10.64 15.24 23.99
CA HIS A 595 -10.74 14.15 24.95
C HIS A 595 -11.30 12.89 24.26
N TYR A 596 -10.50 11.83 24.19
CA TYR A 596 -11.00 10.46 24.17
C TYR A 596 -10.91 9.95 25.61
N PRO A 597 -12.02 9.62 26.29
CA PRO A 597 -11.95 8.91 27.55
C PRO A 597 -11.52 7.46 27.30
N GLN A 598 -10.75 6.97 28.27
CA GLN A 598 -10.08 5.66 28.33
C GLN A 598 -11.04 4.47 28.26
#